data_AF-A0A2A4XM41-F1
#
_entry.id   AF-A0A2A4XM41-F1
#
_cell.length_a   1.000
_cell.length_b   1.000
_cell.length_c   1.000
_cell.angle_alpha   90.00
_cell.angle_beta   90.00
_cell.angle_gamma   90.00
#
_symmetry.space_group_name_H-M   'P 1'
#
loop_
_entity.id
_entity.type
_entity.pdbx_description
1 polymer ?
#
loop_
_entity_poly.entity_id
_entity_poly.type
_entity_poly.pdbx_seq_one_letter_code
_entity_poly.pdbx_strand_id
1 'polypeptide(L)'
;MKLIFSELALQDLASIKEHTRQNWGDQQAEIYIALLEQSFLNIQENPEVGAERPEVIENCRYLPEQSHLIFYRIEDDTAVILGIPHSSMDIERYLERNEKKKDPVSRDFDRGR
;
A
#
# COMPACT_ATOMS: atom_id res chain seq x y z
N MET A 1 18.02 -2.78 2.74
CA MET A 1 16.57 -2.76 2.55
C MET A 1 16.20 -2.40 1.12
N LYS A 2 15.55 -3.33 0.42
CA LYS A 2 14.94 -3.11 -0.90
C LYS A 2 13.52 -2.60 -0.73
N LEU A 3 13.02 -1.92 -1.76
CA LEU A 3 11.63 -1.48 -1.82
C LEU A 3 10.93 -2.14 -3.01
N ILE A 4 9.79 -2.78 -2.77
CA ILE A 4 8.96 -3.42 -3.80
C ILE A 4 7.54 -2.87 -3.69
N PHE A 5 6.90 -2.63 -4.82
CA PHE A 5 5.51 -2.18 -4.89
C PHE A 5 4.63 -3.32 -5.39
N SER A 6 3.49 -3.52 -4.72
CA SER A 6 2.43 -4.38 -5.24
C SER A 6 1.81 -3.77 -6.50
N GLU A 7 1.11 -4.58 -7.29
CA GLU A 7 0.33 -4.08 -8.42
C GLU A 7 -0.73 -3.05 -7.98
N LEU A 8 -1.33 -3.27 -6.81
CA LEU A 8 -2.30 -2.35 -6.23
C LEU A 8 -1.66 -1.00 -5.91
N ALA A 9 -0.50 -0.99 -5.25
CA ALA A 9 0.21 0.25 -4.92
C ALA A 9 0.57 1.07 -6.17
N LEU A 10 0.97 0.41 -7.26
CA LEU A 10 1.23 1.07 -8.54
C LEU A 10 -0.06 1.65 -9.16
N GLN A 11 -1.18 0.93 -9.06
CA GLN A 11 -2.48 1.44 -9.51
C GLN A 11 -2.96 2.63 -8.66
N ASP A 12 -2.70 2.61 -7.35
CA ASP A 12 -3.02 3.75 -6.48
C ASP A 12 -2.17 4.97 -6.86
N LEU A 13 -0.85 4.82 -7.03
CA LEU A 13 0.02 5.93 -7.44
C LEU A 13 -0.45 6.58 -8.74
N ALA A 14 -0.82 5.77 -9.73
CA ALA A 14 -1.37 6.28 -11.00
C ALA A 14 -2.70 7.02 -10.77
N SER A 15 -3.58 6.47 -9.94
CA SER A 15 -4.90 7.06 -9.63
C SER A 15 -4.76 8.35 -8.83
N ILE A 16 -3.85 8.40 -7.87
CA ILE A 16 -3.53 9.57 -7.05
C ILE A 16 -3.01 10.68 -7.96
N LYS A 17 -2.01 10.39 -8.79
CA LYS A 17 -1.45 11.38 -9.73
C LYS A 17 -2.53 11.97 -10.63
N GLU A 18 -3.34 11.11 -11.25
CA GLU A 18 -4.38 11.55 -12.16
C GLU A 18 -5.49 12.33 -11.46
N HIS A 19 -5.96 11.85 -10.31
CA HIS A 19 -6.97 12.55 -9.52
C HIS A 19 -6.46 13.92 -9.06
N THR A 20 -5.23 14.00 -8.56
CA THR A 20 -4.64 15.27 -8.13
C THR A 20 -4.47 16.23 -9.30
N ARG A 21 -4.03 15.73 -10.46
CA ARG A 21 -3.90 16.50 -11.69
C ARG A 21 -5.23 17.07 -12.17
N GLN A 22 -6.29 16.26 -12.17
CA GLN A 22 -7.62 16.67 -12.61
C GLN A 22 -8.24 17.76 -11.72
N ASN A 23 -7.97 17.73 -10.42
CA ASN A 23 -8.59 18.64 -9.45
C ASN A 23 -7.76 19.90 -9.18
N TRP A 24 -6.42 19.82 -9.24
CA TRP A 24 -5.52 20.91 -8.84
C TRP A 24 -4.38 21.21 -9.85
N GLY A 25 -4.30 20.46 -10.96
CA GLY A 25 -3.31 20.67 -12.03
C GLY A 25 -2.00 19.89 -11.85
N ASP A 26 -1.19 19.91 -12.90
CA ASP A 26 0.03 19.09 -13.02
C ASP A 26 1.05 19.37 -11.91
N GLN A 27 1.27 20.65 -11.57
CA GLN A 27 2.23 21.04 -10.55
C GLN A 27 1.88 20.43 -9.18
N GLN A 28 0.59 20.42 -8.81
CA GLN A 28 0.17 19.85 -7.54
C GLN A 28 0.31 18.32 -7.53
N ALA A 29 0.08 17.67 -8.68
CA ALA A 29 0.28 16.24 -8.83
C ALA A 29 1.75 15.85 -8.67
N GLU A 30 2.67 16.61 -9.29
CA GLU A 30 4.11 16.39 -9.15
C GLU A 30 4.59 16.56 -7.69
N ILE A 31 4.17 17.63 -7.03
CA ILE A 31 4.50 17.87 -5.62
C ILE A 31 4.02 16.71 -4.75
N TYR A 32 2.78 16.24 -4.98
CA TYR A 32 2.23 15.19 -4.13
C TYR A 32 2.90 13.83 -4.34
N ILE A 33 3.22 13.47 -5.59
CA ILE A 33 3.98 12.25 -5.87
C ILE A 33 5.39 12.33 -5.26
N ALA A 34 6.04 13.49 -5.33
CA ALA A 34 7.35 13.68 -4.69
C ALA A 34 7.29 13.50 -3.16
N LEU A 35 6.20 13.94 -2.49
CA LEU A 35 6.00 13.70 -1.06
C LEU A 35 5.87 12.20 -0.74
N LEU A 36 5.08 11.47 -1.55
CA LEU A 36 4.97 10.02 -1.40
C LEU A 36 6.31 9.31 -1.61
N GLU A 37 7.11 9.75 -2.59
CA GLU A 37 8.46 9.25 -2.83
C GLU A 37 9.40 9.47 -1.63
N GLN A 38 9.33 10.63 -0.97
CA GLN A 38 10.10 10.87 0.26
C GLN A 38 9.67 9.92 1.38
N SER A 39 8.37 9.68 1.52
CA SER A 39 7.86 8.71 2.49
C SER A 39 8.32 7.28 2.18
N PHE A 40 8.44 6.89 0.90
CA PHE A 40 9.00 5.60 0.51
C PHE A 40 10.49 5.46 0.85
N LEU A 41 11.27 6.51 0.64
CA LEU A 41 12.69 6.53 1.03
C LEU A 41 12.83 6.41 2.56
N ASN A 42 11.99 7.12 3.31
CA ASN A 42 11.97 7.01 4.76
C ASN A 42 11.62 5.59 5.24
N ILE A 43 10.66 4.92 4.60
CA ILE A 43 10.35 3.50 4.89
C ILE A 43 11.54 2.61 4.53
N GLN A 44 12.26 2.89 3.45
CA GLN A 44 13.42 2.11 3.05
C GLN A 44 14.58 2.25 4.05
N GLU A 45 14.81 3.45 4.59
CA GLU A 45 15.87 3.74 5.56
C GLU A 45 15.49 3.34 6.99
N ASN A 46 14.22 3.51 7.35
CA ASN A 46 13.65 3.18 8.66
C ASN A 46 12.32 2.41 8.50
N PRO A 47 12.39 1.08 8.24
CA PRO A 47 11.20 0.26 7.98
C PRO A 47 10.22 0.17 9.14
N GLU A 48 10.64 0.50 10.36
CA GLU A 48 9.78 0.48 11.54
C GLU A 48 9.08 1.82 11.81
N VAL A 49 9.27 2.83 10.94
CA VAL A 49 8.70 4.18 11.10
C VAL A 49 7.16 4.20 11.11
N GLY A 50 6.55 3.21 10.48
CA GLY A 50 5.08 3.07 10.41
C GLY A 50 4.51 2.38 11.64
N ALA A 51 3.31 2.81 12.02
CA ALA A 51 2.56 2.18 13.11
C ALA A 51 2.11 0.76 12.69
N GLU A 52 2.21 -0.18 13.60
CA GLU A 52 1.74 -1.55 13.40
C GLU A 52 0.21 -1.59 13.39
N ARG A 53 -0.33 -2.39 12.48
CA ARG A 53 -1.77 -2.61 12.35
C ARG A 53 -2.09 -4.08 12.04
N PRO A 54 -1.69 -5.01 12.93
CA PRO A 54 -1.77 -6.44 12.69
C PRO A 54 -3.22 -6.94 12.55
N GLU A 55 -4.21 -6.17 13.02
CA GLU A 55 -5.63 -6.52 12.92
C GLU A 55 -6.17 -6.44 11.48
N VAL A 56 -5.45 -5.77 10.57
CA VAL A 56 -5.87 -5.62 9.16
C VAL A 56 -5.20 -6.66 8.27
N ILE A 57 -3.87 -6.81 8.37
CA ILE A 57 -3.06 -7.84 7.72
C ILE A 57 -1.93 -8.19 8.70
N GLU A 58 -1.55 -9.47 8.79
CA GLU A 58 -0.43 -9.90 9.64
C GLU A 58 0.87 -9.17 9.28
N ASN A 59 1.60 -8.69 10.29
CA ASN A 59 2.85 -7.91 10.13
C ASN A 59 2.70 -6.64 9.26
N CYS A 60 1.50 -6.10 9.17
CA CYS A 60 1.23 -4.87 8.42
C CYS A 60 1.58 -3.63 9.23
N ARG A 61 2.16 -2.65 8.54
CA ARG A 61 2.45 -1.30 9.03
C ARG A 61 1.79 -0.28 8.11
N TYR A 62 1.55 0.91 8.65
CA TYR A 62 1.12 2.03 7.84
C TYR A 62 1.78 3.35 8.23
N LEU A 63 1.94 4.22 7.24
CA LEU A 63 2.44 5.59 7.39
C LEU A 63 1.46 6.57 6.75
N PRO A 64 0.87 7.52 7.51
CA PRO A 64 0.06 8.58 6.93
C PRO A 64 0.90 9.57 6.12
N GLU A 65 0.47 9.90 4.91
CA GLU A 65 1.04 10.97 4.09
C GLU A 65 -0.10 11.81 3.50
N GLN A 66 -0.27 13.04 4.03
CA GLN A 66 -1.39 13.93 3.71
C GLN A 66 -2.76 13.21 3.81
N SER A 67 -3.43 13.00 2.67
CA SER A 67 -4.75 12.38 2.58
C SER A 67 -4.70 10.88 2.27
N HIS A 68 -3.52 10.28 2.14
CA HIS A 68 -3.36 8.84 1.88
C HIS A 68 -2.64 8.14 3.02
N LEU A 69 -2.84 6.83 3.10
CA LEU A 69 -2.15 5.94 4.03
C LEU A 69 -1.28 4.97 3.23
N ILE A 70 0.02 4.95 3.46
CA ILE A 70 0.93 4.01 2.82
C ILE A 70 0.95 2.73 3.66
N PHE A 71 0.31 1.66 3.19
CA PHE A 71 0.38 0.34 3.82
C PHE A 71 1.56 -0.44 3.29
N TYR A 72 2.31 -1.07 4.18
CA TYR A 72 3.46 -1.89 3.82
C TYR A 72 3.72 -2.99 4.85
N ARG A 73 4.56 -3.95 4.49
CA ARG A 73 5.10 -4.94 5.42
C ARG A 73 6.60 -5.11 5.21
N ILE A 74 7.26 -5.64 6.22
CA ILE A 74 8.69 -5.93 6.19
C ILE A 74 8.86 -7.44 6.02
N GLU A 75 9.63 -7.84 5.01
CA GLU A 75 10.01 -9.23 4.72
C GLU A 75 11.54 -9.31 4.58
N ASP A 76 12.21 -9.88 5.57
CA ASP A 76 13.68 -9.95 5.64
C ASP A 76 14.35 -8.57 5.40
N ASP A 77 15.00 -8.37 4.25
CA ASP A 77 15.64 -7.11 3.83
C ASP A 77 14.81 -6.35 2.77
N THR A 78 13.48 -6.53 2.78
CA THR A 78 12.58 -5.90 1.81
C THR A 78 11.37 -5.26 2.50
N ALA A 79 11.11 -3.99 2.19
CA ALA A 79 9.84 -3.35 2.46
C ALA A 79 8.92 -3.50 1.23
N VAL A 80 7.73 -4.08 1.43
CA VAL A 80 6.75 -4.30 0.37
C VAL A 80 5.58 -3.35 0.58
N ILE A 81 5.43 -2.36 -0.30
CA ILE A 81 4.28 -1.44 -0.32
C ILE A 81 3.06 -2.21 -0.84
N LEU A 82 2.06 -2.35 0.01
CA LEU A 82 0.85 -3.14 -0.24
C LEU A 82 -0.23 -2.34 -0.97
N GLY A 83 -0.41 -1.07 -0.61
CA GLY A 83 -1.41 -0.17 -1.20
C GLY A 83 -1.40 1.22 -0.56
N ILE A 84 -1.99 2.20 -1.24
CA ILE A 84 -1.99 3.62 -0.86
C ILE A 84 -3.42 4.19 -0.93
N PRO A 85 -4.38 3.65 -0.14
CA PRO A 85 -5.75 4.13 -0.15
C PRO A 85 -5.84 5.55 0.43
N HIS A 86 -6.86 6.28 -0.01
CA HIS A 86 -7.23 7.54 0.62
C HIS A 86 -7.70 7.27 2.05
N SER A 87 -7.37 8.16 3.00
CA SER A 87 -7.62 7.97 4.43
C SER A 87 -9.11 7.89 4.79
N SER A 88 -9.99 8.35 3.91
CA SER A 88 -11.44 8.23 4.04
C SER A 88 -12.02 6.90 3.54
N MET A 89 -11.19 6.00 2.99
CA MET A 89 -11.66 4.71 2.49
C MET A 89 -11.83 3.69 3.62
N ASP A 90 -12.71 2.73 3.38
CA ASP A 90 -12.78 1.50 4.17
C ASP A 90 -11.54 0.64 3.89
N ILE A 91 -10.57 0.72 4.79
CA ILE A 91 -9.23 0.14 4.64
C ILE A 91 -9.28 -1.39 4.61
N GLU A 92 -10.08 -2.01 5.49
CA GLU A 92 -10.21 -3.47 5.57
C GLU A 92 -10.74 -4.01 4.25
N ARG A 93 -11.84 -3.42 3.76
CA ARG A 93 -12.45 -3.81 2.47
C ARG A 93 -11.52 -3.57 1.28
N TYR A 94 -10.76 -2.48 1.31
CA TYR A 94 -9.83 -2.12 0.25
C TYR A 94 -8.68 -3.13 0.14
N LEU A 95 -8.10 -3.54 1.27
CA LEU A 95 -6.99 -4.51 1.30
C LEU A 95 -7.46 -5.93 1.00
N GLU A 96 -8.60 -6.37 1.55
CA GLU A 96 -9.18 -7.70 1.28
C GLU A 96 -9.45 -7.97 -0.21
N ARG A 97 -9.89 -6.96 -0.95
CA ARG A 97 -10.24 -7.08 -2.37
C ARG A 97 -9.03 -7.49 -3.22
N ASN A 98 -7.82 -7.20 -2.75
CA ASN A 98 -6.60 -7.40 -3.50
C ASN A 98 -5.80 -8.63 -3.05
N GLU A 99 -5.92 -9.06 -1.79
CA GLU A 99 -5.33 -10.33 -1.33
C GLU A 99 -6.01 -11.56 -1.96
N LYS A 100 -7.34 -11.53 -2.15
CA LYS A 100 -8.11 -12.63 -2.76
C LYS A 100 -7.73 -12.93 -4.23
N LYS A 101 -6.92 -12.08 -4.88
CA LYS A 101 -6.38 -12.32 -6.23
C LYS A 101 -5.08 -13.13 -6.24
N LYS A 102 -4.39 -13.29 -5.11
CA LYS A 102 -3.13 -14.06 -5.02
C LYS A 102 -3.30 -15.55 -4.72
N ASP A 103 -4.50 -16.00 -4.33
CA ASP A 103 -4.80 -17.43 -4.14
C ASP A 103 -5.98 -17.91 -5.02
N PRO A 104 -5.71 -18.47 -6.22
CA PRO A 104 -6.71 -19.26 -6.92
C PRO A 104 -6.70 -20.75 -6.52
N VAL A 105 -5.73 -21.26 -5.73
CA VAL A 105 -5.65 -22.70 -5.40
C VAL A 105 -5.15 -22.94 -3.97
N SER A 106 -6.07 -22.93 -3.01
CA SER A 106 -6.03 -23.78 -1.82
C SER A 106 -7.47 -24.04 -1.35
N ARG A 107 -8.24 -24.62 -2.26
CA ARG A 107 -9.51 -25.29 -1.98
C ARG A 107 -9.39 -26.73 -2.48
N ASP A 108 -8.35 -27.43 -2.04
CA ASP A 108 -8.45 -28.87 -1.98
C ASP A 108 -9.27 -29.21 -0.74
N PHE A 109 -10.55 -29.40 -1.05
CA PHE A 109 -11.53 -30.07 -0.25
C PHE A 109 -10.92 -31.24 0.51
N ASP A 110 -11.07 -31.19 1.82
CA ASP A 110 -11.43 -32.36 2.59
C ASP A 110 -12.63 -33.06 1.90
N ARG A 111 -12.32 -34.05 1.06
CA ARG A 111 -13.23 -35.09 0.61
C ARG A 111 -12.50 -36.41 0.71
N GLY A 112 -12.57 -36.97 1.91
CA GLY A 112 -12.93 -38.36 2.16
C GLY A 112 -12.32 -39.41 1.25
N ARG A 113 -11.39 -40.16 1.82
CA ARG A 113 -11.47 -41.62 1.81
C ARG A 113 -11.02 -42.17 3.14
#